data_AF-A0AA39DDR7-F1
#
_entry.id   AF-A0AA39DDR7-F1
#
_cell.length_a   1.000
_cell.length_b   1.000
_cell.length_c   1.000
_cell.angle_alpha   90.00
_cell.angle_beta   90.00
_cell.angle_gamma   90.00
#
_symmetry.space_group_name_H-M   'P 1'
#
loop_
_entity.id
_entity.type
_entity.pdbx_description
1 polymer ?
#
loop_
_entity_poly.entity_id
_entity_poly.type
_entity_poly.pdbx_seq_one_letter_code
_entity_poly.pdbx_strand_id
1 'polypeptide(L)'
;MLMLRLVGQVARLGVRNHLLEDATKRMTDCCVQGKLYTTYKCSPAVSSHTKAVLTLNSFEKGGDGGPPSECDKKHHSDDTSVVALSTGWYNKGSRCLNNITISARGRSMVAMVVDECDSTMGCDEEHDYQPPCPNNIVDASKAVWEALGVPLADWGELDIIWSDA
;
A
#
# COMPACT_ATOMS: atom_id res chain seq x y z
N MET A 1 -3.87 11.70 -66.13
CA MET A 1 -2.98 11.46 -64.98
C MET A 1 -3.78 11.77 -63.72
N LEU A 2 -4.49 10.77 -63.19
CA LEU A 2 -5.37 10.89 -62.02
C LEU A 2 -4.79 9.98 -60.94
N MET A 3 -4.04 10.54 -59.99
CA MET A 3 -3.43 9.80 -58.90
C MET A 3 -4.41 9.70 -57.73
N LEU A 4 -4.91 8.49 -57.53
CA LEU A 4 -5.61 8.01 -56.34
C LEU A 4 -4.69 8.19 -55.12
N ARG A 5 -5.12 8.91 -54.09
CA ARG A 5 -4.47 8.90 -52.76
C ARG A 5 -5.38 8.19 -51.77
N LEU A 6 -4.91 7.07 -51.25
CA LEU A 6 -5.47 6.34 -50.13
C LEU A 6 -4.51 6.46 -48.94
N VAL A 7 -5.07 6.24 -47.75
CA VAL A 7 -4.44 6.04 -46.42
C VAL A 7 -4.10 7.35 -45.68
N GLY A 8 -4.53 7.58 -44.44
CA GLY A 8 -5.27 6.73 -43.50
C GLY A 8 -5.72 7.52 -42.27
N GLN A 9 -6.78 7.05 -41.62
CA GLN A 9 -7.22 7.50 -40.31
C GLN A 9 -6.17 7.09 -39.27
N VAL A 10 -5.58 8.08 -38.58
CA VAL A 10 -4.83 7.82 -37.36
C VAL A 10 -5.86 7.69 -36.24
N ALA A 11 -6.22 6.44 -35.92
CA ALA A 11 -6.90 6.14 -34.67
C ALA A 11 -5.95 6.54 -33.53
N ARG A 12 -6.39 7.43 -32.64
CA ARG A 12 -5.70 7.69 -31.37
C ARG A 12 -5.77 6.41 -30.54
N LEU A 13 -4.68 5.64 -30.52
CA LEU A 13 -4.48 4.61 -29.49
C LEU A 13 -4.30 5.33 -28.16
N GLY A 14 -5.41 5.48 -27.42
CA GLY A 14 -5.38 5.73 -25.98
C GLY A 14 -5.03 4.42 -25.27
N VAL A 15 -3.74 4.07 -25.25
CA VAL A 15 -3.22 3.09 -24.31
C VAL A 15 -2.38 3.89 -23.32
N ARG A 16 -2.99 4.27 -22.18
CA ARG A 16 -2.20 4.65 -21.01
C ARG A 16 -1.42 3.41 -20.63
N ASN A 17 -0.10 3.46 -20.83
CA ASN A 17 0.78 2.34 -20.57
C ASN A 17 0.94 2.28 -19.04
N HIS A 18 0.23 1.37 -18.39
CA HIS A 18 0.19 1.23 -16.92
C HIS A 18 1.60 1.03 -16.31
N LEU A 19 2.50 0.40 -17.08
CA LEU A 19 3.92 0.24 -16.76
C LEU A 19 4.69 1.57 -16.62
N LEU A 20 4.24 2.65 -17.26
CA LEU A 20 4.84 3.98 -17.10
C LEU A 20 4.34 4.69 -15.83
N GLU A 21 3.11 4.42 -15.38
CA GLU A 21 2.57 4.98 -14.13
C GLU A 21 3.23 4.33 -12.91
N ASP A 22 3.45 3.00 -12.93
CA ASP A 22 4.19 2.26 -11.88
C ASP A 22 5.65 2.74 -11.75
N ALA A 23 6.35 2.94 -12.87
CA ALA A 23 7.72 3.43 -12.86
C ALA A 23 7.84 4.87 -12.35
N THR A 24 6.78 5.68 -12.51
CA THR A 24 6.76 7.07 -12.02
C THR A 24 6.42 7.12 -10.53
N LYS A 25 5.54 6.24 -10.04
CA LYS A 25 5.23 6.07 -8.60
C LYS A 25 6.46 5.61 -7.82
N ARG A 26 7.22 4.65 -8.37
CA ARG A 26 8.50 4.19 -7.78
C ARG A 26 9.56 5.27 -7.59
N MET A 27 9.48 6.38 -8.33
CA MET A 27 10.48 7.45 -8.31
C MET A 27 10.09 8.64 -7.42
N THR A 28 8.88 8.65 -6.83
CA THR A 28 8.36 9.75 -5.99
C THR A 28 8.43 9.50 -4.49
N ASP A 29 8.76 8.28 -4.04
CA ASP A 29 8.73 7.91 -2.62
C ASP A 29 10.08 8.04 -1.89
N CYS A 30 11.12 8.60 -2.52
CA CYS A 30 12.38 8.83 -1.80
C CYS A 30 12.34 10.11 -0.95
N CYS A 31 13.06 10.09 0.18
CA CYS A 31 13.27 11.28 0.98
C CYS A 31 14.02 12.37 0.21
N VAL A 32 13.54 13.60 0.31
CA VAL A 32 14.14 14.76 -0.34
C VAL A 32 15.18 15.38 0.61
N GLN A 33 16.41 15.55 0.13
CA GLN A 33 17.48 16.15 0.91
C GLN A 33 17.06 17.53 1.47
N GLY A 34 17.20 17.69 2.79
CA GLY A 34 16.85 18.93 3.49
C GLY A 34 15.36 19.09 3.84
N LYS A 35 14.48 18.18 3.39
CA LYS A 35 13.08 18.14 3.83
C LYS A 35 12.98 17.42 5.17
N LEU A 36 12.21 17.99 6.09
CA LEU A 36 11.85 17.34 7.35
C LEU A 36 10.62 16.45 7.15
N TYR A 37 10.70 15.25 7.69
CA TYR A 37 9.61 14.27 7.70
C TYR A 37 9.14 14.06 9.14
N THR A 38 7.83 13.92 9.31
CA THR A 38 7.24 13.76 10.65
C THR A 38 7.28 12.30 11.06
N THR A 39 7.67 12.04 12.29
CA THR A 39 7.62 10.70 12.89
C THR A 39 6.57 10.63 13.99
N TYR A 40 6.06 9.43 14.23
CA TYR A 40 5.01 9.16 15.20
C TYR A 40 5.35 7.91 15.99
N LYS A 41 5.03 7.92 17.29
CA LYS A 41 5.07 6.73 18.16
C LYS A 41 3.67 6.24 18.52
N CYS A 42 2.65 6.93 18.05
CA CYS A 42 1.26 6.70 18.36
C CYS A 42 0.41 6.86 17.10
N SER A 43 -0.70 6.13 17.09
CA SER A 43 -1.71 6.16 16.05
C SER A 43 -3.03 6.66 16.64
N PRO A 44 -4.01 7.07 15.80
CA PRO A 44 -5.35 7.42 16.28
C PRO A 44 -5.98 6.32 17.14
N ALA A 45 -6.93 6.68 18.00
CA ALA A 45 -7.57 5.72 18.89
C ALA A 45 -8.28 4.60 18.12
N VAL A 46 -8.04 3.35 18.52
CA VAL A 46 -8.71 2.17 17.96
C VAL A 46 -10.13 2.07 18.52
N SER A 47 -11.08 1.75 17.65
CA SER A 47 -12.50 1.51 17.96
C SER A 47 -13.08 0.45 17.03
N SER A 48 -14.38 0.15 17.16
CA SER A 48 -15.09 -0.68 16.17
C SER A 48 -15.22 -0.02 14.79
N HIS A 49 -14.86 1.25 14.66
CA HIS A 49 -14.94 2.03 13.41
C HIS A 49 -13.67 2.88 13.21
N THR A 50 -12.49 2.26 13.35
CA THR A 50 -11.21 2.96 13.23
C THR A 50 -11.00 3.41 11.79
N LYS A 51 -10.90 4.73 11.57
CA LYS A 51 -10.61 5.29 10.24
C LYS A 51 -9.12 5.16 9.94
N ALA A 52 -8.82 4.71 8.73
CA ALA A 52 -7.45 4.58 8.24
C ALA A 52 -7.38 4.88 6.75
N VAL A 53 -6.15 5.04 6.25
CA VAL A 53 -5.85 5.03 4.82
C VAL A 53 -5.24 3.66 4.51
N LEU A 54 -5.81 2.98 3.52
CA LEU A 54 -5.29 1.75 2.96
C LEU A 54 -4.26 2.11 1.88
N THR A 55 -3.07 1.55 1.99
CA THR A 55 -2.01 1.63 0.96
C THR A 55 -1.74 0.25 0.36
N LEU A 56 -1.03 0.21 -0.77
CA LEU A 56 -0.66 -1.02 -1.45
C LEU A 56 0.82 -1.30 -1.20
N ASN A 57 1.09 -2.50 -0.69
CA ASN A 57 2.45 -3.02 -0.51
C ASN A 57 2.55 -4.48 -0.96
N SER A 58 3.73 -4.86 -1.44
CA SER A 58 4.06 -6.26 -1.70
C SER A 58 4.92 -6.81 -0.58
N PHE A 59 4.45 -7.88 0.07
CA PHE A 59 5.15 -8.59 1.13
C PHE A 59 5.98 -9.78 0.58
N GLU A 60 6.09 -9.87 -0.75
CA GLU A 60 6.84 -10.93 -1.41
C GLU A 60 8.35 -10.70 -1.30
N LYS A 61 9.11 -11.79 -1.49
CA LYS A 61 10.56 -11.67 -1.57
C LYS A 61 10.97 -10.85 -2.79
N GLY A 62 11.63 -9.72 -2.54
CA GLY A 62 12.00 -8.77 -3.60
C GLY A 62 10.84 -7.86 -4.04
N GLY A 63 9.73 -7.88 -3.30
CA GLY A 63 8.69 -6.85 -3.36
C GLY A 63 9.10 -5.60 -2.60
N ASP A 64 8.12 -4.72 -2.38
CA ASP A 64 8.34 -3.38 -1.80
C ASP A 64 8.56 -3.43 -0.27
N GLY A 65 8.06 -4.46 0.43
CA GLY A 65 8.21 -4.63 1.88
C GLY A 65 9.63 -4.98 2.36
N GLY A 66 10.59 -5.11 1.46
CA GLY A 66 11.99 -5.32 1.78
C GLY A 66 12.25 -6.64 2.55
N PRO A 67 12.67 -6.59 3.83
CA PRO A 67 12.95 -7.78 4.64
C PRO A 67 11.69 -8.61 4.95
N PRO A 68 11.85 -9.84 5.48
CA PRO A 68 10.71 -10.64 5.95
C PRO A 68 9.93 -9.93 7.06
N SER A 69 8.59 -10.10 7.06
CA SER A 69 7.69 -9.37 7.95
C SER A 69 7.94 -9.60 9.44
N GLU A 70 7.73 -8.56 10.24
CA GLU A 70 8.20 -8.48 11.62
C GLU A 70 7.56 -9.57 12.52
N CYS A 71 6.29 -9.92 12.31
CA CYS A 71 5.56 -10.83 13.17
C CYS A 71 6.04 -12.28 13.12
N ASP A 72 6.42 -12.78 11.92
CA ASP A 72 6.74 -14.20 11.73
C ASP A 72 8.03 -14.48 10.96
N LYS A 73 8.75 -13.41 10.58
CA LYS A 73 10.01 -13.45 9.83
C LYS A 73 9.88 -14.17 8.49
N LYS A 74 8.74 -14.01 7.81
CA LYS A 74 8.46 -14.59 6.49
C LYS A 74 8.06 -13.53 5.49
N HIS A 75 8.23 -13.87 4.21
CA HIS A 75 7.58 -13.18 3.12
C HIS A 75 6.20 -13.81 2.89
N HIS A 76 5.26 -13.01 2.42
CA HIS A 76 3.88 -13.43 2.15
C HIS A 76 3.56 -13.14 0.68
N SER A 77 2.86 -14.06 0.01
CA SER A 77 2.49 -13.84 -1.40
C SER A 77 1.50 -12.69 -1.54
N ASP A 78 1.56 -11.96 -2.65
CA ASP A 78 0.60 -10.91 -3.00
C ASP A 78 -0.85 -11.43 -3.07
N ASP A 79 -1.01 -12.74 -3.30
CA ASP A 79 -2.29 -13.45 -3.29
C ASP A 79 -2.78 -13.82 -1.87
N THR A 80 -2.01 -13.51 -0.83
CA THR A 80 -2.37 -13.73 0.59
C THR A 80 -2.91 -12.44 1.20
N SER A 81 -4.07 -12.48 1.85
CA SER A 81 -4.67 -11.31 2.49
C SER A 81 -3.96 -10.95 3.80
N VAL A 82 -2.90 -10.16 3.71
CA VAL A 82 -2.07 -9.71 4.83
C VAL A 82 -1.88 -8.20 4.83
N VAL A 83 -1.59 -7.64 6.01
CA VAL A 83 -1.36 -6.21 6.20
C VAL A 83 -0.23 -5.91 7.19
N ALA A 84 0.35 -4.72 7.04
CA ALA A 84 1.10 -4.03 8.08
C ALA A 84 0.23 -2.94 8.71
N LEU A 85 0.50 -2.62 9.98
CA LEU A 85 -0.16 -1.51 10.68
C LEU A 85 0.86 -0.45 11.08
N SER A 86 0.48 0.83 11.01
CA SER A 86 1.29 1.90 11.60
C SER A 86 1.70 1.56 13.04
N THR A 87 2.92 1.94 13.44
CA THR A 87 3.55 1.61 14.74
C THR A 87 2.62 1.66 15.94
N GLY A 88 1.80 2.71 16.07
CA GLY A 88 0.89 2.85 17.22
C GLY A 88 -0.23 1.81 17.25
N TRP A 89 -0.73 1.39 16.09
CA TRP A 89 -1.72 0.31 15.96
C TRP A 89 -1.09 -1.08 16.01
N TYR A 90 0.10 -1.24 15.43
CA TYR A 90 0.91 -2.45 15.55
C TYR A 90 1.18 -2.80 17.03
N ASN A 91 1.41 -1.76 17.85
CA ASN A 91 1.47 -1.84 19.31
C ASN A 91 2.43 -2.94 19.79
N LYS A 92 3.68 -2.87 19.31
CA LYS A 92 4.76 -3.82 19.65
C LYS A 92 4.37 -5.28 19.38
N GLY A 93 3.68 -5.50 18.26
CA GLY A 93 3.24 -6.82 17.84
C GLY A 93 2.05 -7.38 18.62
N SER A 94 1.32 -6.58 19.41
CA SER A 94 0.14 -7.10 20.12
C SER A 94 -0.97 -7.62 19.19
N ARG A 95 -0.94 -7.20 17.92
CA ARG A 95 -1.85 -7.66 16.86
C ARG A 95 -1.22 -8.68 15.92
N CYS A 96 0.03 -9.09 16.13
CA CYS A 96 0.70 -10.03 15.24
C CYS A 96 -0.09 -11.32 15.08
N LEU A 97 -0.27 -11.72 13.82
CA LEU A 97 -0.98 -12.93 13.40
C LEU A 97 -2.45 -12.98 13.86
N ASN A 98 -2.99 -11.85 14.34
CA ASN A 98 -4.41 -11.66 14.55
C ASN A 98 -5.02 -11.04 13.29
N ASN A 99 -6.33 -11.23 13.17
CA ASN A 99 -7.10 -10.75 12.04
C ASN A 99 -7.72 -9.40 12.35
N ILE A 100 -7.83 -8.56 11.32
CA ILE A 100 -8.64 -7.36 11.31
C ILE A 100 -9.70 -7.46 10.21
N THR A 101 -10.84 -6.82 10.45
CA THR A 101 -11.85 -6.62 9.40
C THR A 101 -11.62 -5.27 8.77
N ILE A 102 -11.44 -5.23 7.45
CA ILE A 102 -11.27 -4.01 6.66
C ILE A 102 -12.53 -3.80 5.85
N SER A 103 -13.08 -2.58 5.88
CA SER A 103 -14.30 -2.20 5.18
C SER A 103 -14.11 -0.96 4.34
N ALA A 104 -14.51 -1.04 3.08
CA ALA A 104 -14.46 0.05 2.12
C ALA A 104 -15.55 -0.12 1.06
N ARG A 105 -16.14 0.98 0.58
CA ARG A 105 -17.11 0.98 -0.54
C ARG A 105 -18.25 -0.05 -0.41
N GLY A 106 -18.73 -0.29 0.81
CA GLY A 106 -19.82 -1.24 1.10
C GLY A 106 -19.42 -2.72 1.06
N ARG A 107 -18.11 -3.02 1.01
CA ARG A 107 -17.54 -4.37 1.12
C ARG A 107 -16.68 -4.47 2.37
N SER A 108 -16.56 -5.68 2.89
CA SER A 108 -15.71 -6.01 4.02
C SER A 108 -14.96 -7.30 3.76
N MET A 109 -13.76 -7.41 4.32
CA MET A 109 -12.91 -8.60 4.21
C MET A 109 -12.01 -8.72 5.44
N VAL A 110 -11.46 -9.92 5.68
CA VAL A 110 -10.58 -10.20 6.83
C VAL A 110 -9.14 -10.41 6.39
N ALA A 111 -8.21 -9.64 6.95
CA ALA A 111 -6.78 -9.73 6.66
C ALA A 111 -5.98 -9.98 7.94
N MET A 112 -4.88 -10.72 7.81
CA MET A 112 -3.97 -11.01 8.93
C MET A 112 -2.90 -9.92 9.05
N VAL A 113 -2.66 -9.43 10.26
CA VAL A 113 -1.56 -8.51 10.54
C VAL A 113 -0.26 -9.30 10.59
N VAL A 114 0.67 -8.99 9.70
CA VAL A 114 1.97 -9.67 9.61
C VAL A 114 3.15 -8.75 9.87
N ASP A 115 2.94 -7.43 9.84
CA ASP A 115 4.06 -6.49 9.86
C ASP A 115 3.75 -5.15 10.54
N GLU A 116 4.81 -4.37 10.73
CA GLU A 116 4.77 -2.98 11.14
C GLU A 116 5.04 -2.05 9.94
N CYS A 117 4.19 -1.04 9.77
CA CYS A 117 4.53 0.11 8.93
C CYS A 117 5.21 1.16 9.83
N ASP A 118 6.54 1.19 9.81
CA ASP A 118 7.33 1.96 10.79
C ASP A 118 7.14 3.47 10.58
N SER A 119 6.48 4.09 11.55
CA SER A 119 6.22 5.54 11.57
C SER A 119 7.24 6.31 12.41
N THR A 120 8.21 5.63 13.01
CA THR A 120 9.19 6.20 13.95
C THR A 120 10.50 6.59 13.29
N MET A 121 10.84 5.97 12.15
CA MET A 121 12.09 6.16 11.43
C MET A 121 11.92 5.94 9.92
N GLY A 122 12.96 6.29 9.15
CA GLY A 122 12.97 6.34 7.70
C GLY A 122 14.05 7.32 7.21
N CYS A 123 14.16 7.48 5.90
CA CYS A 123 15.19 8.30 5.22
C CYS A 123 16.63 7.85 5.51
N ASP A 124 16.84 6.56 5.76
CA ASP A 124 18.16 5.96 5.99
C ASP A 124 18.34 4.72 5.09
N GLU A 125 19.52 4.11 5.16
CA GLU A 125 19.88 2.94 4.35
C GLU A 125 19.02 1.71 4.66
N GLU A 126 18.58 1.55 5.91
CA GLU A 126 17.76 0.39 6.31
C GLU A 126 16.34 0.45 5.73
N HIS A 127 15.86 1.66 5.42
CA HIS A 127 14.54 1.92 4.85
C HIS A 127 14.59 2.31 3.36
N ASP A 128 15.67 1.97 2.63
CA ASP A 128 15.86 2.35 1.22
C ASP A 128 15.64 3.85 0.93
N TYR A 129 15.93 4.69 1.94
CA TYR A 129 15.67 6.13 1.95
C TYR A 129 14.22 6.54 1.71
N GLN A 130 13.25 5.66 1.98
CA GLN A 130 11.82 5.98 2.01
C GLN A 130 11.45 6.76 3.28
N PRO A 131 10.44 7.64 3.23
CA PRO A 131 10.01 8.41 4.40
C PRO A 131 9.37 7.50 5.46
N PRO A 132 9.35 7.95 6.74
CA PRO A 132 8.59 7.28 7.78
C PRO A 132 7.11 7.13 7.38
N CYS A 133 6.54 5.98 7.73
CA CYS A 133 5.13 5.70 7.49
C CYS A 133 4.22 6.71 8.22
N PRO A 134 3.11 7.16 7.63
CA PRO A 134 2.09 7.89 8.36
C PRO A 134 1.49 7.04 9.51
N ASN A 135 0.88 7.70 10.50
CA ASN A 135 0.44 7.02 11.72
C ASN A 135 -0.97 6.43 11.67
N ASN A 136 -1.62 6.46 10.50
CA ASN A 136 -2.99 6.03 10.29
C ASN A 136 -3.13 5.09 9.07
N ILE A 137 -2.10 4.29 8.81
CA ILE A 137 -1.98 3.41 7.65
C ILE A 137 -2.32 1.96 8.01
N VAL A 138 -3.09 1.34 7.12
CA VAL A 138 -3.16 -0.11 6.95
C VAL A 138 -2.50 -0.40 5.60
N ASP A 139 -1.30 -0.96 5.62
CA ASP A 139 -0.54 -1.19 4.40
C ASP A 139 -0.76 -2.61 3.92
N ALA A 140 -1.34 -2.80 2.74
CA ALA A 140 -2.04 -4.02 2.41
C ALA A 140 -1.59 -4.68 1.13
N SER A 141 -1.61 -6.01 1.14
CA SER A 141 -1.30 -6.81 -0.04
C SER A 141 -2.32 -6.61 -1.16
N LYS A 142 -1.91 -6.94 -2.39
CA LYS A 142 -2.76 -6.95 -3.57
C LYS A 142 -4.09 -7.68 -3.36
N ALA A 143 -4.07 -8.85 -2.71
CA ALA A 143 -5.28 -9.63 -2.42
C ALA A 143 -6.33 -8.86 -1.60
N VAL A 144 -5.90 -7.97 -0.70
CA VAL A 144 -6.82 -7.12 0.10
C VAL A 144 -7.56 -6.14 -0.81
N TRP A 145 -6.82 -5.47 -1.70
CA TRP A 145 -7.39 -4.52 -2.66
C TRP A 145 -8.38 -5.19 -3.62
N GLU A 146 -8.05 -6.37 -4.13
CA GLU A 146 -8.93 -7.16 -4.99
C GLU A 146 -10.20 -7.62 -4.25
N ALA A 147 -10.07 -8.09 -3.01
CA ALA A 147 -11.21 -8.54 -2.19
C ALA A 147 -12.20 -7.40 -1.88
N LEU A 148 -11.68 -6.19 -1.65
CA LEU A 148 -12.49 -4.97 -1.50
C LEU A 148 -13.15 -4.52 -2.82
N GLY A 149 -12.83 -5.16 -3.95
CA GLY A 149 -13.42 -4.86 -5.25
C GLY A 149 -13.08 -3.46 -5.77
N VAL A 150 -11.92 -2.92 -5.38
CA VAL A 150 -11.46 -1.60 -5.80
C VAL A 150 -10.95 -1.71 -7.25
N PRO A 151 -11.47 -0.91 -8.20
CA PRO A 151 -10.94 -0.89 -9.57
C PRO A 151 -9.46 -0.50 -9.57
N LEU A 152 -8.65 -1.16 -10.40
CA LEU A 152 -7.20 -0.93 -10.48
C LEU A 152 -6.81 0.54 -10.69
N ALA A 153 -7.64 1.30 -11.42
CA ALA A 153 -7.44 2.73 -11.65
C ALA A 153 -7.53 3.60 -10.38
N ASP A 154 -8.10 3.06 -9.31
CA ASP A 154 -8.27 3.73 -8.01
C ASP A 154 -7.27 3.21 -6.96
N TRP A 155 -6.30 2.38 -7.35
CA TRP A 155 -5.30 1.84 -6.43
C TRP A 155 -4.24 2.90 -6.10
N GLY A 156 -3.77 2.89 -4.85
CA GLY A 156 -2.80 3.84 -4.33
C GLY A 156 -3.09 4.16 -2.87
N GLU A 157 -4.13 4.95 -2.64
CA GLU A 157 -4.64 5.30 -1.31
C GLU A 157 -6.17 5.20 -1.31
N LEU A 158 -6.72 4.63 -0.25
CA LEU A 158 -8.17 4.50 -0.08
C LEU A 158 -8.58 4.71 1.38
N ASP A 159 -9.54 5.59 1.62
CA ASP A 159 -10.16 5.71 2.94
C ASP A 159 -10.93 4.44 3.30
N ILE A 160 -10.63 3.88 4.47
CA ILE A 160 -11.22 2.66 4.99
C ILE A 160 -11.66 2.81 6.45
N ILE A 161 -12.46 1.83 6.88
CA ILE A 161 -12.71 1.55 8.29
C ILE A 161 -12.14 0.17 8.62
N TRP A 162 -11.46 0.04 9.76
CA TRP A 162 -11.05 -1.26 10.27
C TRP A 162 -11.40 -1.45 11.75
N SER A 163 -11.49 -2.71 12.15
CA SER A 163 -11.62 -3.14 13.53
C SER A 163 -10.85 -4.44 13.75
N ASP A 164 -10.47 -4.71 14.99
CA ASP A 164 -10.07 -6.07 15.39
C ASP A 164 -11.22 -7.05 15.06
N ALA A 165 -10.89 -8.25 14.56
CA ALA A 165 -11.85 -9.27 14.13
C ALA A 165 -12.30 -10.20 15.27
#